data_AF-A0A6A7CAL7-F1
#
_entry.id   AF-A0A6A7CAL7-F1
#
_cell.length_a   1.000
_cell.length_b   1.000
_cell.length_c   1.000
_cell.angle_alpha   90.00
_cell.angle_beta   90.00
_cell.angle_gamma   90.00
#
_symmetry.space_group_name_H-M   'P 1'
#
loop_
_entity.id
_entity.type
_entity.pdbx_description
1 polymer ?
#
loop_
_entity_poly.entity_id
_entity_poly.type
_entity_poly.pdbx_seq_one_letter_code
_entity_poly.pdbx_strand_id
1 'polypeptide(L)'
;EKARGRRIFGAMLGHLKASTTPSPSSLSNQALRRREEIVERKKAEMLQQNEEQLGRRKLKSLEERENLQKRLDEEIMKSRHKQLLEEANFLQTKTEPRLFYRPWELRDCDEDIIEEQIKRAEERVGEELAEWE
;
A
#
# COMPACT_ATOMS: atom_id res chain seq x y z
N GLU A 1 6.49 -15.03 49.21
CA GLU A 1 6.63 -14.21 47.99
C GLU A 1 6.22 -12.73 48.25
N LYS A 2 7.01 -11.96 49.02
CA LYS A 2 6.66 -10.56 49.38
C LYS A 2 7.86 -9.64 49.66
N ALA A 3 9.04 -9.94 49.10
CA ALA A 3 10.29 -9.22 49.41
C ALA A 3 11.10 -8.72 48.20
N ARG A 4 10.58 -8.85 46.97
CA ARG A 4 11.28 -8.36 45.76
C ARG A 4 10.91 -6.93 45.34
N GLY A 5 9.78 -6.38 45.80
CA GLY A 5 9.35 -5.01 45.49
C GLY A 5 10.05 -3.90 46.28
N ARG A 6 10.76 -4.24 47.37
CA ARG A 6 11.29 -3.24 48.33
C ARG A 6 12.68 -2.70 47.98
N ARG A 7 13.42 -3.34 47.05
CA ARG A 7 14.76 -2.88 46.63
C ARG A 7 14.76 -1.90 45.47
N ILE A 8 13.68 -1.82 44.69
CA ILE A 8 13.62 -0.95 43.52
C ILE A 8 13.39 0.52 43.95
N PHE A 9 12.54 0.74 44.96
CA PHE A 9 12.31 2.07 45.53
C PHE A 9 13.46 2.57 46.42
N GLY A 10 14.19 1.65 47.09
CA GLY A 10 15.39 2.01 47.86
C GLY A 10 16.53 2.49 46.96
N ALA A 11 16.69 1.90 45.77
CA ALA A 11 17.62 2.41 44.77
C ALA A 11 17.18 3.80 44.28
N MET A 12 15.92 4.00 43.91
CA MET A 12 15.45 5.28 43.37
C MET A 12 15.57 6.46 44.38
N LEU A 13 15.33 6.24 45.68
CA LEU A 13 15.51 7.24 46.74
C LEU A 13 16.98 7.49 47.13
N GLY A 14 17.89 6.54 46.86
CA GLY A 14 19.33 6.74 47.06
C GLY A 14 19.94 7.76 46.10
N HIS A 15 19.35 7.94 44.92
CA HIS A 15 19.79 8.94 43.93
C HIS A 15 19.31 10.37 44.24
N LEU A 16 18.31 10.55 45.13
CA LEU A 16 17.79 11.85 45.56
C LEU A 16 18.63 12.51 46.66
N LYS A 17 19.44 11.75 47.41
CA LYS A 17 20.39 12.33 48.39
C LYS A 17 21.73 12.73 47.77
N ALA A 18 21.99 12.35 46.52
CA ALA A 18 23.13 12.86 45.75
C ALA A 18 22.86 14.25 45.13
N SER A 19 21.62 14.74 45.14
CA SER A 19 21.26 16.03 44.53
C SER A 19 21.23 17.23 45.50
N THR A 20 21.67 17.07 46.75
CA THR A 20 21.62 18.15 47.77
C THR A 20 22.98 18.64 48.27
N THR A 21 24.07 18.42 47.51
CA THR A 21 25.35 19.10 47.79
C THR A 21 26.00 19.59 46.48
N PRO A 22 26.13 20.90 46.24
CA PRO A 22 26.93 21.43 45.15
C PRO A 22 28.38 21.53 45.63
N SER A 23 29.20 20.52 45.34
CA SER A 23 30.67 20.65 45.35
C SER A 23 31.19 20.37 43.93
N PRO A 24 31.76 21.37 43.23
CA PRO A 24 32.14 21.23 41.84
C PRO A 24 33.54 20.63 41.75
N SER A 25 33.67 19.31 41.78
CA SER A 25 34.86 18.70 41.18
C SER A 25 34.71 18.81 39.66
N SER A 26 35.65 19.46 38.98
CA SER A 26 35.64 19.64 37.52
C SER A 26 35.55 18.28 36.77
N LEU A 27 36.04 17.22 37.40
CA LEU A 27 35.95 15.82 36.96
C LEU A 27 34.51 15.29 36.90
N SER A 28 33.64 15.66 37.85
CA SER A 28 32.22 15.27 37.88
C SER A 28 31.41 15.99 36.78
N ASN A 29 31.66 17.28 36.59
CA ASN A 29 31.06 18.05 35.50
C ASN A 29 31.51 17.54 34.13
N GLN A 30 32.77 17.13 33.97
CA GLN A 30 33.26 16.55 32.73
C GLN A 30 32.63 15.17 32.44
N ALA A 31 32.42 14.34 33.48
CA ALA A 31 31.74 13.05 33.33
C ALA A 31 30.24 13.21 32.97
N LEU A 32 29.55 14.20 33.55
CA LEU A 32 28.17 14.55 33.20
C LEU A 32 28.07 15.05 31.75
N ARG A 33 28.95 15.97 31.33
CA ARG A 33 29.01 16.46 29.94
C ARG A 33 29.26 15.34 28.93
N ARG A 34 30.21 14.43 29.21
CA ARG A 34 30.45 13.24 28.37
C ARG A 34 29.21 12.34 28.29
N ARG A 35 28.46 12.18 29.38
CA ARG A 35 27.22 11.39 29.39
C ARG A 35 26.12 12.05 28.56
N GLU A 36 25.98 13.37 28.67
CA GLU A 36 25.05 14.17 27.85
C GLU A 36 25.42 14.08 26.37
N GLU A 37 26.68 14.25 26.00
CA GLU A 37 27.19 14.08 24.63
C GLU A 37 26.89 12.67 24.06
N ILE A 38 27.08 11.62 24.87
CA ILE A 38 26.74 10.24 24.47
C ILE A 38 25.23 10.08 24.27
N VAL A 39 24.41 10.68 25.12
CA VAL A 39 22.95 10.64 25.02
C VAL A 39 22.47 11.38 23.77
N GLU A 40 22.99 12.56 23.50
CA GLU A 40 22.65 13.34 22.30
C GLU A 40 23.09 12.62 21.03
N ARG A 41 24.30 12.02 21.02
CA ARG A 41 24.76 11.20 19.90
C ARG A 41 23.84 10.00 19.65
N LYS A 42 23.42 9.29 20.71
CA LYS A 42 22.48 8.17 20.60
C LYS A 42 21.09 8.61 20.13
N LYS A 43 20.60 9.77 20.58
CA LYS A 43 19.33 10.34 20.11
C LYS A 43 19.40 10.68 18.62
N ALA A 44 20.48 11.32 18.18
CA ALA A 44 20.70 11.65 16.77
C ALA A 44 20.77 10.39 15.89
N GLU A 45 21.49 9.36 16.34
CA GLU A 45 21.57 8.07 15.65
C GLU A 45 20.20 7.38 15.57
N MET A 46 19.42 7.38 16.66
CA MET A 46 18.05 6.85 16.67
C MET A 46 17.11 7.63 15.74
N LEU A 47 17.24 8.95 15.67
CA LEU A 47 16.45 9.79 14.75
C LEU A 47 16.79 9.46 13.30
N GLN A 48 18.08 9.38 12.95
CA GLN A 48 18.51 8.99 11.61
C GLN A 48 18.01 7.60 11.22
N GLN A 49 18.11 6.62 12.11
CA GLN A 49 17.58 5.27 11.86
C GLN A 49 16.06 5.28 11.68
N ASN A 50 15.33 6.07 12.47
CA ASN A 50 13.88 6.21 12.33
C ASN A 50 13.49 6.87 11.00
N GLU A 51 14.19 7.94 10.60
CA GLU A 51 13.98 8.61 9.31
C GLU A 51 14.26 7.68 8.14
N GLU A 52 15.35 6.91 8.20
CA GLU A 52 15.68 5.91 7.19
C GLU A 52 14.60 4.81 7.11
N GLN A 53 14.14 4.31 8.25
CA GLN A 53 13.05 3.33 8.29
C GLN A 53 11.73 3.88 7.75
N LEU A 54 11.40 5.14 8.07
CA LEU A 54 10.22 5.81 7.52
C LEU A 54 10.34 6.00 6.01
N GLY A 55 11.52 6.39 5.51
CA GLY A 55 11.81 6.48 4.09
C GLY A 55 11.60 5.14 3.38
N ARG A 56 12.17 4.06 3.92
CA ARG A 56 11.99 2.70 3.41
C ARG A 56 10.52 2.25 3.41
N ARG A 57 9.76 2.56 4.48
CA ARG A 57 8.32 2.24 4.54
C ARG A 57 7.51 3.00 3.50
N LYS A 58 7.82 4.29 3.29
CA LYS A 58 7.17 5.09 2.25
C LYS A 58 7.44 4.53 0.86
N LEU A 59 8.69 4.18 0.56
CA LEU A 59 9.05 3.59 -0.73
C LEU A 59 8.29 2.29 -0.98
N LYS A 60 8.28 1.37 0.00
CA LYS A 60 7.51 0.12 -0.08
C LYS A 60 6.02 0.36 -0.29
N SER A 61 5.44 1.31 0.42
CA SER A 61 4.02 1.65 0.26
C SER A 61 3.70 2.19 -1.13
N LEU A 62 4.61 2.97 -1.74
CA LEU A 62 4.45 3.45 -3.11
C LEU A 62 4.54 2.29 -4.11
N GLU A 63 5.53 1.40 -3.96
CA GLU A 63 5.67 0.20 -4.80
C GLU A 63 4.44 -0.73 -4.69
N GLU A 64 3.93 -0.94 -3.47
CA GLU A 64 2.70 -1.70 -3.21
C GLU A 64 1.51 -1.05 -3.91
N ARG A 65 1.38 0.28 -3.84
CA ARG A 65 0.29 1.01 -4.50
C ARG A 65 0.36 0.89 -6.02
N GLU A 66 1.54 1.05 -6.61
CA GLU A 66 1.73 0.90 -8.06
C GLU A 66 1.40 -0.52 -8.52
N ASN A 67 1.84 -1.53 -7.78
CA ASN A 67 1.51 -2.92 -8.08
C ASN A 67 0.01 -3.21 -7.95
N LEU A 68 -0.64 -2.66 -6.93
CA LEU A 68 -2.09 -2.76 -6.76
C LEU A 68 -2.82 -2.07 -7.92
N GLN A 69 -2.40 -0.88 -8.31
CA GLN A 69 -3.01 -0.16 -9.42
C GLN A 69 -2.93 -0.97 -10.72
N LYS A 70 -1.76 -1.51 -11.08
CA LYS A 70 -1.62 -2.36 -12.27
C LYS A 70 -2.55 -3.57 -12.26
N ARG A 71 -2.72 -4.22 -11.09
CA ARG A 71 -3.64 -5.36 -10.95
C ARG A 71 -5.10 -4.95 -11.11
N LEU A 72 -5.49 -3.82 -10.51
CA LEU A 72 -6.86 -3.30 -10.65
C LEU A 72 -7.16 -2.92 -12.09
N ASP A 73 -6.21 -2.25 -12.77
CA ASP A 73 -6.35 -1.87 -14.17
C ASP A 73 -6.49 -3.12 -15.06
N GLU A 74 -5.70 -4.17 -14.81
CA GLU A 74 -5.83 -5.47 -15.49
C GLU A 74 -7.19 -6.14 -15.23
N GLU A 75 -7.69 -6.13 -14.00
CA GLU A 75 -9.00 -6.69 -13.64
C GLU A 75 -10.17 -5.92 -14.29
N ILE A 76 -10.07 -4.59 -14.34
CA ILE A 76 -11.04 -3.72 -15.02
C ILE A 76 -11.03 -4.02 -16.52
N MET A 77 -9.84 -4.11 -17.14
CA MET A 77 -9.70 -4.46 -18.55
C MET A 77 -10.35 -5.81 -18.85
N LYS A 78 -10.02 -6.86 -18.08
CA LYS A 78 -10.61 -8.19 -18.24
C LYS A 78 -12.13 -8.19 -18.06
N SER A 79 -12.66 -7.41 -17.11
CA SER A 79 -14.10 -7.31 -16.88
C SER A 79 -14.80 -6.64 -18.07
N ARG A 80 -14.21 -5.58 -18.62
CA ARG A 80 -14.70 -4.91 -19.83
C ARG A 80 -14.64 -5.83 -21.04
N HIS A 81 -13.58 -6.62 -21.20
CA HIS A 81 -13.45 -7.62 -22.28
C HIS A 81 -14.54 -8.68 -22.21
N LYS A 82 -14.80 -9.22 -21.01
CA LYS A 82 -15.89 -10.17 -20.80
C LYS A 82 -17.24 -9.56 -21.15
N GLN A 83 -17.52 -8.36 -20.67
CA GLN A 83 -18.76 -7.66 -20.98
C GLN A 83 -18.91 -7.44 -22.49
N LEU A 84 -17.85 -7.01 -23.18
CA LEU A 84 -17.88 -6.78 -24.62
C LEU A 84 -18.18 -8.07 -25.42
N LEU A 85 -17.55 -9.19 -25.03
CA LEU A 85 -17.80 -10.50 -25.65
C LEU A 85 -19.22 -11.01 -25.35
N GLU A 86 -19.71 -10.80 -24.13
CA GLU A 86 -21.09 -11.14 -23.76
C GLU A 86 -22.09 -10.32 -24.57
N GLU A 87 -21.90 -9.00 -24.69
CA GLU A 87 -22.76 -8.10 -25.46
C GLU A 87 -22.77 -8.44 -26.96
N ALA A 88 -21.64 -8.89 -27.52
CA ALA A 88 -21.52 -9.29 -28.92
C ALA A 88 -22.38 -10.52 -29.29
N ASN A 89 -22.86 -11.29 -28.31
CA ASN A 89 -23.77 -12.41 -28.53
C ASN A 89 -25.24 -11.99 -28.70
N PHE A 90 -25.55 -10.69 -28.58
CA PHE A 90 -26.91 -10.17 -28.65
C PHE A 90 -27.06 -9.17 -29.79
N LEU A 91 -28.22 -9.19 -30.44
CA LEU A 91 -28.59 -8.15 -31.39
C LEU A 91 -28.85 -6.84 -30.65
N GLN A 92 -28.50 -5.72 -31.28
CA GLN A 92 -28.67 -4.38 -30.72
C GLN A 92 -29.59 -3.52 -31.58
N THR A 93 -30.42 -2.70 -30.93
CA THR A 93 -31.22 -1.68 -31.62
C THR A 93 -30.35 -0.52 -32.11
N LYS A 94 -30.77 0.11 -33.22
CA LYS A 94 -30.10 1.31 -33.76
C LYS A 94 -30.46 2.61 -33.02
N THR A 95 -31.52 2.59 -32.21
CA THR A 95 -32.00 3.72 -31.43
C THR A 95 -31.23 3.87 -30.12
N GLU A 96 -31.17 5.09 -29.60
CA GLU A 96 -30.68 5.36 -28.24
C GLU A 96 -31.88 5.47 -27.27
N PRO A 97 -31.86 4.76 -26.13
CA PRO A 97 -30.84 3.83 -25.65
C PRO A 97 -30.82 2.51 -26.44
N ARG A 98 -29.63 1.90 -26.54
CA ARG A 98 -29.46 0.59 -27.19
C ARG A 98 -30.05 -0.51 -26.31
N LEU A 99 -30.86 -1.37 -26.92
CA LEU A 99 -31.39 -2.55 -26.29
C LEU A 99 -30.71 -3.78 -26.87
N PHE A 100 -30.17 -4.62 -25.99
CA PHE A 100 -29.63 -5.93 -26.34
C PHE A 100 -30.74 -6.96 -26.24
N TYR A 101 -30.93 -7.75 -27.28
CA TYR A 101 -31.97 -8.77 -27.32
C TYR A 101 -31.50 -10.00 -28.09
N ARG A 102 -32.10 -11.14 -27.73
CA ARG A 102 -31.95 -12.38 -28.48
C ARG A 102 -33.34 -12.89 -28.83
N PRO A 103 -33.71 -12.95 -30.11
CA PRO A 103 -34.95 -13.55 -30.55
C PRO A 103 -35.04 -15.02 -30.15
N TRP A 104 -36.26 -15.54 -30.00
CA TRP A 104 -36.48 -16.97 -29.77
C TRP A 104 -36.01 -17.81 -30.97
N GLU A 105 -36.26 -17.32 -32.17
CA GLU A 105 -35.83 -17.93 -33.43
C GLU A 105 -34.85 -16.97 -34.11
N LEU A 106 -33.59 -17.41 -34.20
CA LEU A 106 -32.52 -16.72 -34.92
C LEU A 106 -32.65 -17.04 -36.41
N ARG A 107 -32.66 -16.00 -37.24
CA ARG A 107 -32.58 -16.14 -38.69
C ARG A 107 -31.12 -16.20 -39.09
N ASP A 108 -30.82 -16.83 -40.22
CA ASP A 108 -29.45 -16.91 -40.77
C ASP A 108 -28.78 -15.52 -40.84
N CYS A 109 -29.53 -14.50 -41.27
CA CYS A 109 -29.02 -13.12 -41.31
C CYS A 109 -28.70 -12.53 -39.93
N ASP A 110 -29.42 -12.93 -38.88
CA ASP A 110 -29.16 -12.49 -37.52
C ASP A 110 -27.94 -13.21 -36.94
N GLU A 111 -27.72 -14.48 -37.32
CA GLU A 111 -26.52 -15.24 -36.96
C GLU A 111 -25.27 -14.64 -37.60
N ASP A 112 -25.32 -14.30 -38.89
CA ASP A 112 -24.23 -13.60 -39.59
C ASP A 112 -23.84 -12.30 -38.88
N ILE A 113 -24.84 -11.54 -38.40
CA ILE A 113 -24.62 -10.30 -37.67
C ILE A 113 -23.92 -10.57 -36.32
N ILE A 114 -24.36 -11.58 -35.59
CA ILE A 114 -23.76 -11.95 -34.30
C ILE A 114 -22.32 -12.43 -34.51
N GLU A 115 -22.05 -13.26 -35.51
CA GLU A 115 -20.70 -13.70 -35.84
C GLU A 115 -19.77 -12.53 -36.18
N GLU A 116 -20.25 -11.56 -36.96
CA GLU A 116 -19.47 -10.36 -37.26
C GLU A 116 -19.21 -9.52 -36.00
N GLN A 117 -20.19 -9.42 -35.10
CA GLN A 117 -20.02 -8.72 -33.82
C GLN A 117 -18.99 -9.40 -32.93
N ILE A 118 -19.03 -10.74 -32.83
CA ILE A 118 -18.07 -11.53 -32.06
C ILE A 118 -16.67 -11.32 -32.61
N LYS A 119 -16.46 -11.44 -33.93
CA LYS A 119 -15.15 -11.23 -34.56
C LYS A 119 -14.59 -9.84 -34.25
N ARG A 120 -15.40 -8.78 -34.38
CA ARG A 120 -14.98 -7.42 -34.07
C ARG A 120 -14.66 -7.24 -32.58
N ALA A 121 -15.40 -7.90 -31.69
CA ALA A 121 -15.14 -7.87 -30.26
C ALA A 121 -13.82 -8.59 -29.92
N GLU A 122 -13.57 -9.76 -30.51
CA GLU A 122 -12.32 -10.51 -30.35
C GLU A 122 -11.12 -9.75 -30.90
N GLU A 123 -11.24 -9.12 -32.07
CA GLU A 123 -10.21 -8.24 -32.64
C GLU A 123 -9.87 -7.10 -31.68
N ARG A 124 -10.89 -6.39 -31.15
CA ARG A 124 -10.68 -5.31 -30.19
C ARG A 124 -10.02 -5.81 -28.89
N VAL A 125 -10.45 -6.96 -28.38
CA VAL A 125 -9.85 -7.57 -27.18
C VAL A 125 -8.38 -7.92 -27.46
N GLY A 126 -8.09 -8.47 -28.64
CA GLY A 126 -6.72 -8.80 -29.06
C GLY A 126 -5.83 -7.57 -29.20
N GLU A 127 -6.33 -6.49 -29.79
CA GLU A 127 -5.62 -5.21 -29.88
C GLU A 127 -5.30 -4.63 -28.50
N GLU A 128 -6.29 -4.59 -27.60
CA GLU A 128 -6.10 -4.05 -26.25
C GLU A 128 -5.17 -4.94 -25.40
N LEU A 129 -5.19 -6.27 -25.59
CA LEU A 129 -4.23 -7.17 -24.95
C LEU A 129 -2.80 -6.96 -25.47
N ALA A 130 -2.64 -6.76 -26.78
CA ALA A 130 -1.33 -6.51 -27.39
C ALA A 130 -0.75 -5.13 -26.99
N GLU A 131 -1.58 -4.14 -26.70
CA GLU A 131 -1.14 -2.84 -26.14
C GLU A 131 -0.81 -2.94 -24.65
N TRP A 132 -1.40 -3.89 -23.93
CA TRP A 132 -1.18 -4.09 -22.49
C TRP A 132 0.10 -4.89 -22.17
N GLU A 133 0.50 -5.84 -23.02
CA GLU A 133 1.75 -6.60 -22.92
C GLU A 133 3.01 -5.73 -23.13
#